data_AF-A0A1B7LFI9-F1
#
_entry.id   AF-A0A1B7LFI9-F1
#
_cell.length_a   1.000
_cell.length_b   1.000
_cell.length_c   1.000
_cell.angle_alpha   90.00
_cell.angle_beta   90.00
_cell.angle_gamma   90.00
#
_symmetry.space_group_name_H-M   'P 1'
#
loop_
_entity.id
_entity.type
_entity.pdbx_description
1 polymer ?
#
loop_
_entity_poly.entity_id
_entity_poly.type
_entity_poly.pdbx_seq_one_letter_code
_entity_poly.pdbx_strand_id
1 'polypeptide(L)'
;MRKVNLLLVSGLLVGSCFLSALPALADTATASTPPNAGYIAQIKQLRQQDKSLYDQLQGLRKSIVEQRKVDWQQKNYTALLNAKNDQIAMENDFNTAYADRLTLRKDDIQLHIDRQAKNKQGVAADLQSIITDLQNQIGARQQLITDAQKILADLGGNAGVTAGGTGASTTSSGMPSVSQNQ
;
A
#
# COMPACT_ATOMS: atom_id res chain seq x y z
N MET A 1 7.65 42.37 4.06
CA MET A 1 7.28 42.78 5.43
C MET A 1 6.57 44.13 5.39
N ARG A 2 5.25 44.18 5.60
CA ARG A 2 4.43 45.37 5.95
C ARG A 2 3.12 44.81 6.54
N LYS A 3 3.06 44.72 7.87
CA LYS A 3 2.48 45.68 8.84
C LYS A 3 0.98 45.46 9.04
N VAL A 4 0.67 44.82 10.17
CA VAL A 4 -0.63 44.73 10.84
C VAL A 4 -1.08 46.12 11.25
N ASN A 5 -2.38 46.41 11.17
CA ASN A 5 -3.02 47.41 12.04
C ASN A 5 -4.32 46.86 12.61
N LEU A 6 -4.43 47.11 13.91
CA LEU A 6 -5.39 46.64 14.89
C LEU A 6 -6.37 47.79 15.20
N LEU A 7 -7.54 47.44 15.74
CA LEU A 7 -8.48 48.27 16.53
C LEU A 7 -9.33 49.31 15.75
N LEU A 8 -10.51 49.75 16.20
CA LEU A 8 -11.11 49.84 17.54
C LEU A 8 -12.65 50.03 17.35
N VAL A 9 -13.47 49.30 18.13
CA VAL A 9 -14.57 49.83 18.98
C VAL A 9 -15.84 50.45 18.35
N SER A 10 -17.01 49.88 18.67
CA SER A 10 -18.07 50.50 19.51
C SER A 10 -19.42 49.81 19.32
N GLY A 11 -20.13 49.57 20.42
CA GLY A 11 -21.55 49.20 20.36
C GLY A 11 -22.08 48.43 21.56
N LEU A 12 -21.88 48.97 22.77
CA LEU A 12 -22.61 48.55 23.96
C LEU A 12 -24.06 49.03 23.84
N LEU A 13 -25.05 48.13 23.82
CA LEU A 13 -26.43 48.47 24.16
C LEU A 13 -27.07 47.36 24.99
N VAL A 14 -27.48 47.79 26.17
CA VAL A 14 -28.25 47.12 27.21
C VAL A 14 -29.62 46.69 26.67
N GLY A 15 -30.06 45.47 26.99
CA GLY A 15 -31.39 44.99 26.63
C GLY A 15 -31.72 43.67 27.30
N SER A 16 -32.07 43.74 28.59
CA SER A 16 -32.63 42.63 29.37
C SER A 16 -34.04 42.27 28.87
N CYS A 17 -34.39 40.99 29.07
CA CYS A 17 -35.73 40.38 28.96
C CYS A 17 -36.17 39.96 27.55
N PHE A 18 -36.11 38.65 27.27
CA PHE A 18 -37.29 37.77 27.31
C PHE A 18 -36.83 36.32 27.10
N LEU A 19 -36.91 35.51 28.16
CA LEU A 19 -37.01 34.06 28.03
C LEU A 19 -38.35 33.76 27.35
N SER A 20 -38.34 33.52 26.05
CA SER A 20 -39.37 32.72 25.39
C SER A 20 -38.71 31.43 24.96
N ALA A 21 -39.06 30.34 25.64
CA ALA A 21 -38.72 28.98 25.25
C ALA A 21 -39.22 28.75 23.81
N LEU A 22 -38.31 28.87 22.86
CA LEU A 22 -38.50 28.29 21.54
C LEU A 22 -38.53 26.77 21.76
N PRO A 23 -39.55 26.04 21.30
CA PRO A 23 -39.39 24.61 21.12
C PRO A 23 -38.18 24.42 20.21
N ALA A 24 -37.16 23.72 20.72
CA ALA A 24 -36.11 23.20 19.89
C ALA A 24 -36.81 22.32 18.84
N LEU A 25 -37.01 22.88 17.65
CA LEU A 25 -37.17 22.09 16.45
C LEU A 25 -35.90 21.26 16.40
N ALA A 26 -36.02 19.99 16.82
CA ALA A 26 -35.05 18.98 16.52
C ALA A 26 -34.86 19.04 15.01
N ASP A 27 -33.77 19.66 14.58
CA ASP A 27 -33.31 19.60 13.21
C ASP A 27 -32.93 18.13 12.99
N THR A 28 -33.93 17.34 12.62
CA THR A 28 -33.78 16.00 12.07
C THR A 28 -33.30 16.13 10.63
N ALA A 29 -32.27 16.94 10.40
CA ALA A 29 -31.36 16.77 9.28
C ALA A 29 -30.72 15.38 9.47
N THR A 30 -31.39 14.38 8.92
CA THR A 30 -30.78 13.09 8.66
C THR A 30 -29.50 13.37 7.91
N ALA A 31 -28.37 13.13 8.58
CA ALA A 31 -27.06 13.27 7.97
C ALA A 31 -27.01 12.33 6.76
N SER A 32 -27.29 12.87 5.57
CA SER A 32 -27.33 12.06 4.36
C SER A 32 -25.91 11.59 4.10
N THR A 33 -25.67 10.29 4.21
CA THR A 33 -24.40 9.69 3.81
C THR A 33 -24.12 10.12 2.36
N PRO A 34 -22.94 10.70 2.06
CA PRO A 34 -22.63 11.13 0.70
C PRO A 34 -22.84 9.95 -0.27
N PRO A 35 -23.44 10.16 -1.45
CA PRO A 35 -23.85 9.07 -2.35
C PRO A 35 -22.70 8.17 -2.81
N ASN A 36 -21.45 8.63 -2.66
CA ASN A 36 -20.25 7.90 -3.07
C ASN A 36 -19.41 7.37 -1.89
N ALA A 37 -19.89 7.49 -0.65
CA ALA A 37 -19.10 7.18 0.54
C ALA A 37 -18.61 5.72 0.57
N GLY A 38 -19.44 4.77 0.13
CA GLY A 38 -19.08 3.35 0.04
C GLY A 38 -17.90 3.10 -0.89
N TYR A 39 -17.95 3.64 -2.11
CA TYR A 39 -16.87 3.54 -3.08
C TYR A 39 -15.55 4.10 -2.53
N ILE A 40 -15.60 5.30 -1.92
CA ILE A 40 -14.40 5.95 -1.37
C ILE A 40 -13.79 5.14 -0.24
N ALA A 41 -14.60 4.56 0.65
CA ALA A 41 -14.12 3.69 1.72
C ALA A 41 -13.42 2.45 1.15
N GLN A 42 -14.02 1.79 0.15
CA GLN A 42 -13.44 0.63 -0.52
C GLN A 42 -12.13 0.96 -1.23
N ILE A 43 -12.09 2.05 -1.99
CA ILE A 43 -10.87 2.53 -2.67
C ILE A 43 -9.75 2.78 -1.65
N LYS A 44 -10.06 3.37 -0.50
CA LYS A 44 -9.08 3.61 0.56
C LYS A 44 -8.51 2.30 1.10
N GLN A 45 -9.35 1.30 1.35
CA GLN A 45 -8.92 -0.02 1.79
C GLN A 45 -8.02 -0.70 0.75
N LEU A 46 -8.43 -0.70 -0.52
CA LEU A 46 -7.65 -1.30 -1.61
C LEU A 46 -6.29 -0.60 -1.80
N ARG A 47 -6.24 0.74 -1.73
CA ARG A 47 -4.97 1.47 -1.81
C ARG A 47 -4.04 1.15 -0.63
N GLN A 48 -4.59 0.95 0.57
CA GLN A 48 -3.79 0.54 1.72
C GLN A 48 -3.21 -0.87 1.54
N GLN A 49 -4.00 -1.80 0.99
CA GLN A 49 -3.55 -3.16 0.66
C GLN A 49 -2.48 -3.16 -0.45
N ASP A 50 -2.71 -2.42 -1.54
CA ASP A 50 -1.72 -2.29 -2.62
C ASP A 50 -0.40 -1.72 -2.09
N LYS A 51 -0.48 -0.73 -1.19
CA LYS A 51 0.70 -0.16 -0.54
C LYS A 51 1.46 -1.19 0.29
N SER A 52 0.79 -1.98 1.13
CA SER A 52 1.49 -2.99 1.95
C SER A 52 2.20 -4.03 1.08
N LEU A 53 1.56 -4.47 -0.01
CA LEU A 53 2.15 -5.39 -0.97
C LEU A 53 3.32 -4.72 -1.72
N TYR A 54 3.24 -3.43 -2.03
CA TYR A 54 4.35 -2.70 -2.65
C TYR A 54 5.57 -2.66 -1.73
N ASP A 55 5.35 -2.34 -0.46
CA ASP A 55 6.42 -2.28 0.53
C ASP A 55 7.07 -3.67 0.72
N GLN A 56 6.29 -4.76 0.72
CA GLN A 56 6.80 -6.13 0.73
C GLN A 56 7.65 -6.45 -0.51
N LEU A 57 7.14 -6.14 -1.70
CA LEU A 57 7.86 -6.36 -2.95
C LEU A 57 9.19 -5.59 -2.99
N GLN A 58 9.22 -4.35 -2.47
CA GLN A 58 10.45 -3.57 -2.34
C GLN A 58 11.45 -4.23 -1.37
N GLY A 59 10.98 -4.79 -0.27
CA GLY A 59 11.80 -5.60 0.64
C GLY A 59 12.45 -6.78 -0.07
N LEU A 60 11.66 -7.59 -0.79
CA LEU A 60 12.15 -8.74 -1.55
C LEU A 60 13.19 -8.33 -2.59
N ARG A 61 12.94 -7.26 -3.34
CA ARG A 61 13.88 -6.76 -4.35
C ARG A 61 15.23 -6.36 -3.74
N LYS A 62 15.23 -5.74 -2.56
CA LYS A 62 16.47 -5.43 -1.83
C LYS A 62 17.20 -6.70 -1.43
N SER A 63 16.50 -7.67 -0.85
CA SER A 63 17.09 -8.96 -0.47
C SER A 63 17.70 -9.71 -1.66
N ILE A 64 17.00 -9.75 -2.81
CA ILE A 64 17.50 -10.35 -4.06
C ILE A 64 18.80 -9.68 -4.50
N VAL A 65 18.85 -8.34 -4.47
CA VAL A 65 20.06 -7.59 -4.86
C VAL A 65 21.22 -7.90 -3.94
N GLU A 66 21.01 -7.93 -2.63
CA GLU A 66 22.08 -8.27 -1.68
C GLU A 66 22.54 -9.72 -1.82
N GLN A 67 21.61 -10.68 -1.94
CA GLN A 67 21.97 -12.09 -2.10
C GLN A 67 22.72 -12.34 -3.42
N ARG A 68 22.31 -11.69 -4.51
CA ARG A 68 23.02 -11.76 -5.79
C ARG A 68 24.48 -11.30 -5.68
N LYS A 69 24.77 -10.29 -4.84
CA LYS A 69 26.16 -9.86 -4.59
C LYS A 69 26.94 -10.95 -3.85
N VAL A 70 26.33 -11.60 -2.86
CA VAL A 70 26.93 -12.71 -2.12
C VAL A 70 27.27 -13.87 -3.07
N ASP A 71 26.30 -14.33 -3.86
CA ASP A 71 26.50 -15.42 -4.82
C ASP A 71 27.56 -15.08 -5.87
N TRP A 72 27.63 -13.81 -6.29
CA TRP A 72 28.67 -13.35 -7.21
C TRP A 72 30.08 -13.46 -6.59
N GLN A 73 30.25 -13.03 -5.34
CA GLN A 73 31.53 -13.13 -4.62
C GLN A 73 31.94 -14.58 -4.38
N GLN A 74 30.97 -15.44 -4.08
CA GLN A 74 31.17 -16.88 -3.87
C GLN A 74 31.31 -17.65 -5.19
N LYS A 75 31.14 -17.00 -6.35
CA LYS A 75 31.15 -17.63 -7.68
C LYS A 75 30.09 -18.73 -7.81
N ASN A 76 28.95 -18.56 -7.16
CA ASN A 76 27.81 -19.48 -7.23
C ASN A 76 27.01 -19.25 -8.53
N TYR A 77 27.62 -19.57 -9.67
CA TYR A 77 27.04 -19.30 -10.98
C TYR A 77 25.75 -20.08 -11.26
N THR A 78 25.57 -21.25 -10.63
CA THR A 78 24.35 -22.04 -10.75
C THR A 78 23.15 -21.27 -10.18
N ALA A 79 23.27 -20.73 -8.96
CA ALA A 79 22.22 -19.92 -8.34
C ALA A 79 21.93 -18.65 -9.15
N LEU A 80 22.99 -17.97 -9.61
CA LEU A 80 22.85 -16.77 -10.46
C LEU A 80 22.15 -17.05 -11.79
N LEU A 81 22.40 -18.20 -12.41
CA LEU A 81 21.76 -18.61 -13.65
C LEU A 81 20.27 -18.92 -13.42
N ASN A 82 19.94 -19.67 -12.38
CA ASN A 82 18.56 -20.01 -12.03
C ASN A 82 17.73 -18.73 -11.76
N ALA A 83 18.26 -17.85 -10.89
CA ALA A 83 17.64 -16.57 -10.58
C ALA A 83 17.46 -15.66 -11.81
N LYS A 84 18.36 -15.75 -12.80
CA LYS A 84 18.22 -15.02 -14.07
C LYS A 84 17.09 -15.60 -14.93
N ASN A 85 16.95 -16.92 -15.00
CA ASN A 85 15.87 -17.56 -15.75
C ASN A 85 14.51 -17.19 -15.15
N ASP A 86 14.40 -17.15 -13.82
CA ASP A 86 13.19 -16.70 -13.14
C ASP A 86 12.91 -15.21 -13.36
N GLN A 87 13.95 -14.37 -13.36
CA GLN A 87 13.80 -12.95 -13.68
C GLN A 87 13.25 -12.72 -15.10
N ILE A 88 13.64 -13.57 -16.07
CA ILE A 88 13.10 -13.51 -17.45
C ILE A 88 11.61 -13.85 -17.44
N ALA A 89 11.17 -14.85 -16.67
CA ALA A 89 9.76 -15.20 -16.56
C ALA A 89 8.90 -14.07 -15.96
N MET A 90 9.45 -13.31 -15.00
CA MET A 90 8.78 -12.17 -14.34
C MET A 90 8.49 -10.98 -15.29
N GLU A 91 9.13 -10.90 -16.45
CA GLU A 91 9.02 -9.73 -17.34
C GLU A 91 7.58 -9.48 -17.81
N ASN A 92 6.84 -10.55 -18.10
CA ASN A 92 5.44 -10.45 -18.51
C ASN A 92 4.56 -9.91 -17.37
N ASP A 93 4.77 -10.39 -16.15
CA ASP A 93 4.01 -9.94 -14.98
C ASP A 93 4.33 -8.48 -14.62
N PHE A 94 5.58 -8.06 -14.82
CA PHE A 94 5.95 -6.65 -14.70
C PHE A 94 5.23 -5.77 -15.71
N ASN A 95 5.16 -6.19 -16.98
CA ASN A 95 4.48 -5.45 -18.03
C ASN A 95 2.97 -5.36 -17.77
N THR A 96 2.35 -6.46 -17.31
CA THR A 96 0.94 -6.47 -16.87
C THR A 96 0.70 -5.50 -15.72
N ALA A 97 1.52 -5.58 -14.66
CA ALA A 97 1.40 -4.68 -13.51
C ALA A 97 1.62 -3.20 -13.87
N TYR A 98 2.43 -2.93 -14.90
CA TYR A 98 2.65 -1.58 -15.42
C TYR A 98 1.45 -1.09 -16.23
N ALA A 99 0.87 -1.93 -17.09
CA ALA A 99 -0.32 -1.62 -17.85
C ALA A 99 -1.51 -1.31 -16.94
N ASP A 100 -1.77 -2.15 -15.93
CA ASP A 100 -2.83 -1.93 -14.94
C ASP A 100 -2.68 -0.58 -14.23
N ARG A 101 -1.44 -0.20 -13.88
CA ARG A 101 -1.16 1.09 -13.25
C ARG A 101 -1.49 2.27 -14.16
N LEU A 102 -1.26 2.13 -15.46
CA LEU A 102 -1.60 3.17 -16.44
C LEU A 102 -3.11 3.31 -16.59
N THR A 103 -3.84 2.19 -16.61
CA THR A 103 -5.32 2.19 -16.63
C THR A 103 -5.87 2.87 -15.39
N LEU A 104 -5.39 2.50 -14.19
CA LEU A 104 -5.79 3.15 -12.93
C LEU A 104 -5.57 4.67 -12.96
N ARG A 105 -4.44 5.11 -13.52
CA ARG A 105 -4.13 6.54 -13.62
C ARG A 105 -5.05 7.25 -14.60
N LYS A 106 -5.41 6.60 -15.71
CA LYS A 106 -6.38 7.13 -16.68
C LYS A 106 -7.75 7.32 -16.02
N ASP A 107 -8.20 6.34 -15.24
CA ASP A 107 -9.52 6.39 -14.59
C ASP A 107 -9.55 7.39 -13.42
N ASP A 108 -8.44 7.54 -12.67
CA ASP A 108 -8.28 8.64 -11.70
C ASP A 108 -8.38 10.03 -12.38
N ILE A 109 -7.85 10.18 -13.60
CA ILE A 109 -7.98 11.42 -14.38
C ILE A 109 -9.42 11.62 -14.84
N GLN A 110 -10.10 10.58 -15.34
CA GLN A 110 -11.49 10.67 -15.77
C GLN A 110 -12.41 11.06 -14.62
N LEU A 111 -12.22 10.46 -13.43
CA LEU A 111 -12.92 10.84 -12.21
C LEU A 111 -12.76 12.33 -11.89
N HIS A 112 -11.57 12.88 -12.10
CA HIS A 112 -11.32 14.31 -11.88
C HIS A 112 -12.10 15.18 -12.88
N ILE A 113 -12.09 14.79 -14.16
CA ILE A 113 -12.85 15.47 -15.22
C ILE A 113 -14.34 15.47 -14.90
N ASP A 114 -14.90 14.31 -14.56
CA ASP A 114 -16.34 14.16 -14.32
C ASP A 114 -16.80 14.89 -13.05
N ARG A 115 -15.93 14.97 -12.03
CA ARG A 115 -16.16 15.84 -10.85
C ARG A 115 -16.20 17.31 -11.22
N GLN A 116 -15.28 17.78 -12.07
CA GLN A 116 -15.28 19.17 -12.53
C GLN A 116 -16.54 19.48 -13.36
N ALA A 117 -16.95 18.55 -14.22
CA ALA A 117 -18.16 18.64 -15.02
C ALA A 117 -19.46 18.48 -14.21
N LYS A 118 -19.38 18.15 -12.91
CA LYS A 118 -20.52 17.80 -12.04
C LYS A 118 -21.35 16.63 -12.61
N ASN A 119 -20.73 15.75 -13.39
CA ASN A 119 -21.35 14.57 -13.98
C ASN A 119 -21.53 13.47 -12.92
N LYS A 120 -22.63 13.50 -12.16
CA LYS A 120 -22.85 12.58 -11.04
C LYS A 120 -22.84 11.09 -11.45
N GLN A 121 -23.41 10.77 -12.62
CA GLN A 121 -23.47 9.40 -13.13
C GLN A 121 -22.07 8.91 -13.52
N GLY A 122 -21.32 9.74 -14.23
CA GLY A 122 -19.94 9.41 -14.61
C GLY A 122 -19.01 9.27 -13.41
N VAL A 123 -19.13 10.14 -12.40
CA VAL A 123 -18.38 9.99 -11.14
C VAL A 123 -18.61 8.63 -10.47
N ALA A 124 -19.84 8.11 -10.47
CA ALA A 124 -20.11 6.79 -9.91
C ALA A 124 -19.49 5.66 -10.75
N ALA A 125 -19.54 5.78 -12.08
CA ALA A 125 -18.89 4.84 -13.00
C ALA A 125 -17.37 4.83 -12.83
N ASP A 126 -16.73 6.00 -12.81
CA ASP A 126 -15.28 6.13 -12.66
C ASP A 126 -14.79 5.56 -11.32
N LEU A 127 -15.53 5.78 -10.23
CA LEU A 127 -15.22 5.19 -8.93
C LEU A 127 -15.29 3.66 -8.94
N GLN A 128 -16.24 3.09 -9.66
CA GLN A 128 -16.35 1.65 -9.84
C GLN A 128 -15.19 1.10 -10.68
N SER A 129 -14.78 1.79 -11.74
CA SER A 129 -13.64 1.39 -12.56
C SER A 129 -12.34 1.44 -11.76
N ILE A 130 -12.10 2.49 -10.96
CA ILE A 130 -10.94 2.59 -10.06
C ILE A 130 -10.87 1.41 -9.09
N ILE A 131 -12.02 0.93 -8.58
CA ILE A 131 -12.04 -0.25 -7.71
C ILE A 131 -11.58 -1.49 -8.47
N THR A 132 -12.08 -1.71 -9.67
CA THR A 132 -11.68 -2.84 -10.53
C THR A 132 -10.19 -2.77 -10.87
N ASP A 133 -9.69 -1.59 -11.26
CA ASP A 133 -8.28 -1.39 -11.57
C ASP A 133 -7.37 -1.62 -10.36
N LEU A 134 -7.78 -1.18 -9.17
CA LEU A 134 -7.04 -1.46 -7.93
C LEU A 134 -7.01 -2.96 -7.62
N GLN A 135 -8.10 -3.69 -7.86
CA GLN A 135 -8.13 -5.16 -7.68
C GLN A 135 -7.17 -5.85 -8.66
N ASN A 136 -7.14 -5.42 -9.92
CA ASN A 136 -6.20 -5.92 -10.92
C ASN A 136 -4.75 -5.63 -10.51
N GLN A 137 -4.46 -4.39 -10.10
CA GLN A 137 -3.14 -3.98 -9.62
C GLN A 137 -2.66 -4.81 -8.43
N ILE A 138 -3.55 -5.10 -7.47
CA ILE A 138 -3.26 -5.96 -6.32
C ILE A 138 -2.92 -7.38 -6.78
N GLY A 139 -3.70 -7.94 -7.71
CA GLY A 139 -3.46 -9.26 -8.29
C GLY A 139 -2.09 -9.34 -8.98
N ALA A 140 -1.80 -8.39 -9.85
CA ALA A 140 -0.51 -8.31 -10.55
C ALA A 140 0.66 -8.13 -9.56
N ARG A 141 0.47 -7.36 -8.49
CA ARG A 141 1.50 -7.20 -7.46
C ARG A 141 1.73 -8.47 -6.64
N GLN A 142 0.68 -9.23 -6.36
CA GLN A 142 0.80 -10.52 -5.68
C GLN A 142 1.62 -11.51 -6.53
N GLN A 143 1.41 -11.52 -7.85
CA GLN A 143 2.20 -12.33 -8.78
C GLN A 143 3.69 -11.92 -8.75
N LEU A 144 3.97 -10.62 -8.84
CA LEU A 144 5.35 -10.10 -8.74
C LEU A 144 6.04 -10.45 -7.40
N ILE A 145 5.28 -10.56 -6.31
CA ILE A 145 5.80 -11.02 -5.02
C ILE A 145 6.18 -12.50 -5.10
N THR A 146 5.32 -13.33 -5.69
CA THR A 146 5.60 -14.76 -5.91
C THR A 146 6.85 -14.95 -6.76
N ASP A 147 6.98 -14.20 -7.86
CA ASP A 147 8.17 -14.28 -8.73
C ASP A 147 9.43 -13.85 -7.98
N ALA A 148 9.35 -12.75 -7.22
CA ALA A 148 10.47 -12.27 -6.41
C ALA A 148 10.88 -13.28 -5.32
N GLN A 149 9.93 -13.96 -4.69
CA GLN A 149 10.22 -15.04 -3.73
C GLN A 149 10.94 -16.21 -4.41
N LYS A 150 10.52 -16.57 -5.63
CA LYS A 150 11.15 -17.64 -6.40
C LYS A 150 12.60 -17.31 -6.76
N ILE A 151 12.84 -16.09 -7.27
CA ILE A 151 14.20 -15.57 -7.54
C ILE A 151 15.05 -15.61 -6.27
N LEU A 152 14.51 -15.20 -5.12
CA LEU A 152 15.26 -15.21 -3.86
C LEU A 152 15.60 -16.64 -3.41
N ALA A 153 14.68 -17.59 -3.58
CA ALA A 153 14.91 -18.99 -3.27
C ALA A 153 16.00 -19.62 -4.16
N ASP A 154 16.01 -19.30 -5.45
CA ASP A 154 17.04 -19.75 -6.40
C ASP A 154 18.43 -19.19 -6.06
N LEU A 155 18.49 -18.01 -5.46
CA LEU A 155 19.71 -17.42 -4.90
C LEU A 155 20.12 -18.03 -3.53
N GLY A 156 19.43 -19.07 -3.06
CA GLY A 156 19.69 -19.69 -1.76
C GLY A 156 19.33 -18.81 -0.55
N GLY A 157 18.58 -17.72 -0.78
CA GLY A 157 18.08 -16.85 0.29
C GLY A 157 16.83 -17.41 0.95
N ASN A 158 16.74 -17.35 2.28
CA ASN A 158 15.49 -17.64 2.96
C ASN A 158 14.50 -16.49 2.72
N ALA A 159 13.28 -16.80 2.29
CA ALA A 159 12.16 -15.86 2.16
C ALA A 159 11.63 -15.31 3.52
N GLY A 160 12.43 -15.43 4.59
CA GLY A 160 12.09 -15.07 5.96
C GLY A 160 12.48 -13.65 6.32
N VAL A 161 11.52 -12.73 6.15
CA VAL A 161 11.20 -11.58 7.03
C VAL A 161 12.36 -10.69 7.51
N THR A 162 12.39 -9.45 7.01
CA THR A 162 12.92 -8.30 7.74
C THR A 162 12.22 -8.14 9.10
N ALA A 163 12.85 -8.57 10.18
CA ALA A 163 12.63 -8.02 11.52
C ALA A 163 13.92 -8.21 12.34
N GLY A 164 14.53 -7.09 12.75
CA GLY A 164 15.48 -7.01 13.87
C GLY A 164 16.67 -7.97 13.84
N GLY A 165 17.81 -7.48 13.35
CA GLY A 165 19.08 -8.15 13.63
C GLY A 165 19.34 -8.23 15.13
N THR A 166 19.59 -9.43 15.62
CA THR A 166 20.73 -9.69 16.51
C THR A 166 21.09 -11.17 16.37
N GLY A 167 22.31 -11.42 15.89
CA GLY A 167 22.78 -12.77 15.60
C GLY A 167 23.13 -13.57 16.85
N ALA A 168 23.05 -14.88 16.71
CA ALA A 168 23.89 -15.88 17.39
C ALA A 168 23.78 -17.15 16.53
N SER A 169 24.65 -17.34 15.54
CA SER A 169 25.94 -18.03 15.68
C SER A 169 25.85 -19.33 16.49
N THR A 170 25.82 -20.41 15.75
CA THR A 170 25.99 -21.82 16.13
C THR A 170 27.28 -22.08 16.90
N THR A 171 27.17 -22.86 17.99
CA THR A 171 28.21 -23.82 18.41
C THR A 171 27.54 -25.12 18.84
N SER A 172 27.57 -26.12 17.95
CA SER A 172 27.27 -27.50 18.26
C SER A 172 28.51 -28.16 18.88
N SER A 173 28.42 -28.53 20.16
CA SER A 173 29.42 -29.36 20.84
C SER A 173 28.71 -30.57 21.46
N GLY A 174 28.30 -31.53 20.61
CA GLY A 174 27.76 -32.81 21.06
C GLY A 174 28.87 -33.86 21.08
N MET A 175 29.45 -34.11 22.25
CA MET A 175 30.28 -35.30 22.51
C MET A 175 29.44 -36.59 22.43
N PRO A 176 30.00 -37.72 21.96
CA PRO A 176 29.32 -39.00 22.00
C PRO A 176 29.39 -39.59 23.41
N SER A 177 28.22 -39.87 24.00
CA SER A 177 28.10 -40.67 25.22
C SER A 177 28.24 -42.15 24.87
N VAL A 178 29.33 -42.77 25.32
CA VAL A 178 29.51 -44.22 25.37
C VAL A 178 28.70 -44.73 26.56
N SER A 179 27.64 -45.50 26.31
CA SER A 179 27.03 -46.35 27.33
C SER A 179 27.33 -47.80 27.00
N GLN A 180 28.26 -48.37 27.74
CA GLN A 180 28.30 -49.80 27.99
C GLN A 180 27.00 -50.21 28.68
N ASN A 181 26.45 -51.37 28.32
CA ASN A 181 25.83 -52.27 29.28
C ASN A 181 25.88 -53.69 28.70
N GLN A 182 26.60 -54.54 29.44
CA GLN A 182 26.32 -55.97 29.55
C GLN A 182 25.11 -56.16 30.47
#